data_AF-A0A2V7JNL4-F1
#
_entry.id   AF-A0A2V7JNL4-F1
#
_cell.length_a   1.000
_cell.length_b   1.000
_cell.length_c   1.000
_cell.angle_alpha   90.00
_cell.angle_beta   90.00
_cell.angle_gamma   90.00
#
_symmetry.space_group_name_H-M   'P 1'
#
loop_
_entity.id
_entity.type
_entity.pdbx_description
1 polymer ?
#
loop_
_entity_poly.entity_id
_entity_poly.type
_entity_poly.pdbx_seq_one_letter_code
_entity_poly.pdbx_strand_id
1 'polypeptide(L)' 'TVNLIAVEALLALGFVVVMFATWPNPPWSGIEYGGIVLSVFGAVFCYPFAKTTWLAVDLMFRPAHREDFITRVK' A
#
# COMPACT_ATOMS: atom_id res chain seq x y z
N THR A 1 -5.76 6.27 -5.64
CA THR A 1 -4.39 6.81 -5.81
C THR A 1 -3.46 6.34 -4.70
N VAL A 2 -3.76 6.58 -3.41
CA VAL A 2 -2.88 6.16 -2.29
C VAL A 2 -2.64 4.65 -2.23
N ASN A 3 -3.65 3.82 -2.53
CA ASN A 3 -3.48 2.37 -2.59
C ASN A 3 -2.46 1.94 -3.65
N LEU A 4 -2.59 2.49 -4.87
CA LEU A 4 -1.66 2.22 -5.95
C LEU A 4 -0.22 2.60 -5.57
N ILE A 5 -0.03 3.78 -4.97
CA ILE A 5 1.28 4.25 -4.50
C ILE A 5 1.88 3.28 -3.48
N ALA A 6 1.08 2.80 -2.51
CA ALA A 6 1.56 1.86 -1.51
C ALA A 6 2.00 0.52 -2.12
N VAL A 7 1.22 -0.02 -3.07
CA VAL A 7 1.54 -1.28 -3.74
C VAL A 7 2.79 -1.16 -4.62
N GLU A 8 2.88 -0.09 -5.41
CA GLU A 8 4.04 0.17 -6.28
C GLU A 8 5.33 0.36 -5.47
N ALA A 9 5.25 1.05 -4.32
CA ALA A 9 6.40 1.23 -3.42
C ALA A 9 6.87 -0.12 -2.84
N LEU A 10 5.95 -1.00 -2.44
CA LEU A 10 6.28 -2.34 -1.98
C LEU A 10 6.90 -3.20 -3.08
N LEU A 11 6.37 -3.10 -4.31
CA LEU A 11 6.90 -3.81 -5.45
C LEU A 11 8.32 -3.35 -5.79
N ALA A 12 8.54 -2.04 -5.86
CA ALA A 12 9.85 -1.46 -6.13
C ALA A 12 10.87 -1.85 -5.05
N LEU A 13 10.48 -1.79 -3.77
CA LEU A 13 11.34 -2.20 -2.66
C LEU A 13 11.67 -3.70 -2.74
N GLY A 14 10.67 -4.55 -2.96
CA GLY A 14 10.86 -5.99 -3.12
C GLY A 14 11.79 -6.33 -4.28
N PHE A 15 11.61 -5.66 -5.42
CA PHE A 15 12.47 -5.81 -6.59
C PHE A 15 13.93 -5.46 -6.28
N VAL A 16 14.19 -4.29 -5.67
CA VAL A 16 15.54 -3.85 -5.31
C VAL A 16 16.19 -4.81 -4.32
N VAL A 17 15.46 -5.25 -3.29
CA VAL A 17 15.96 -6.19 -2.28
C VAL A 17 16.36 -7.52 -2.92
N VAL A 18 15.50 -8.11 -3.76
CA VAL A 18 15.80 -9.39 -4.42
C VAL A 18 16.98 -9.24 -5.39
N MET A 19 17.02 -8.15 -6.17
CA MET A 19 18.15 -7.87 -7.06
C MET A 19 19.47 -7.76 -6.32
N PHE A 20 19.52 -7.01 -5.22
CA PHE A 20 20.74 -6.86 -4.42
C PHE A 20 21.16 -8.19 -3.77
N ALA A 21 20.20 -8.98 -3.29
CA ALA A 21 20.47 -10.24 -2.59
C ALA A 21 20.91 -11.38 -3.53
N THR A 22 20.43 -11.39 -4.78
CA THR A 22 20.67 -12.47 -5.76
C THR A 22 21.71 -12.08 -6.82
N TRP A 23 22.29 -10.90 -6.71
CA TRP A 23 23.39 -10.47 -7.57
C TRP A 23 24.57 -11.45 -7.44
N PRO A 24 25.21 -11.88 -8.55
CA PRO A 24 25.09 -11.40 -9.94
C PRO A 24 24.12 -12.19 -10.83
N ASN A 25 23.48 -13.26 -10.34
CA ASN A 25 22.56 -14.08 -11.14
C ASN A 25 21.13 -14.00 -10.58
N PRO A 26 20.40 -12.92 -10.86
CA PRO A 26 19.05 -12.75 -10.37
C PRO A 26 18.06 -13.75 -11.00
N PRO A 27 17.18 -14.36 -10.21
CA PRO A 27 16.19 -15.31 -10.70
C PRO A 27 15.00 -14.57 -11.33
N TRP A 28 15.16 -14.15 -12.59
CA TRP A 28 14.17 -13.35 -13.33
C TRP A 28 12.75 -13.93 -13.32
N SER A 29 12.60 -15.24 -13.54
CA SER A 29 11.28 -15.90 -13.49
C SER A 29 10.64 -15.79 -12.09
N GLY A 30 11.44 -15.92 -11.03
CA GLY A 30 10.95 -15.77 -9.66
C GLY A 30 10.50 -14.34 -9.35
N ILE A 31 11.21 -13.35 -9.88
CA ILE A 31 10.87 -11.93 -9.75
C ILE A 31 9.58 -11.60 -10.52
N GLU A 32 9.39 -12.11 -11.73
CA GLU A 32 8.16 -11.90 -12.50
C GLU A 32 6.94 -12.49 -11.80
N TYR A 33 6.98 -13.78 -11.42
CA TYR A 33 5.88 -14.42 -10.72
C TYR A 33 5.64 -13.77 -9.34
N GLY A 34 6.73 -13.45 -8.62
CA GLY A 34 6.66 -12.75 -7.34
C GLY A 34 6.04 -11.36 -7.45
N GLY A 35 6.38 -10.60 -8.51
CA GLY A 35 5.83 -9.28 -8.78
C GLY A 35 4.34 -9.31 -9.09
N ILE A 36 3.88 -10.28 -9.88
CA ILE A 36 2.44 -10.49 -10.17
C ILE A 36 1.69 -10.79 -8.87
N VAL A 37 2.19 -11.76 -8.09
CA VAL A 37 1.60 -12.15 -6.80
C VAL A 37 1.53 -10.95 -5.86
N LEU A 38 2.64 -10.22 -5.70
CA LEU A 38 2.72 -9.05 -4.83
C LEU A 38 1.78 -7.94 -5.30
N SER A 39 1.61 -7.74 -6.60
CA SER A 39 0.69 -6.73 -7.15
C SER A 39 -0.77 -7.07 -6.84
N VAL A 40 -1.18 -8.32 -7.07
CA VAL A 40 -2.56 -8.78 -6.82
C VAL A 40 -2.88 -8.74 -5.33
N PHE A 41 -2.01 -9.30 -4.50
CA PHE A 41 -2.21 -9.30 -3.05
C PHE A 41 -2.06 -7.91 -2.45
N GLY A 42 -1.12 -7.12 -2.94
CA GLY A 42 -0.91 -5.73 -2.55
C GLY A 42 -2.17 -4.90 -2.75
N ALA A 43 -2.86 -5.03 -3.89
CA ALA A 43 -4.10 -4.29 -4.14
C ALA A 43 -5.17 -4.51 -3.06
N VAL A 44 -5.27 -5.73 -2.53
CA VAL A 44 -6.23 -6.11 -1.49
C VAL A 44 -5.73 -5.72 -0.09
N PHE A 45 -4.49 -6.06 0.25
CA PHE A 45 -3.94 -5.84 1.60
C PHE A 45 -3.53 -4.40 1.88
N CYS A 46 -3.13 -3.63 0.87
CA CYS A 46 -2.84 -2.20 1.03
C CYS A 46 -4.11 -1.34 1.03
N TYR A 47 -5.27 -1.88 0.65
CA TYR A 47 -6.53 -1.14 0.67
C TYR A 47 -6.89 -0.52 2.04
N PRO A 48 -6.86 -1.26 3.17
CA PRO A 48 -7.11 -0.66 4.48
C PRO A 48 -6.10 0.44 4.83
N PHE A 49 -4.81 0.24 4.49
CA PHE A 49 -3.76 1.23 4.75
C PHE A 49 -3.95 2.50 3.93
N ALA A 50 -4.37 2.37 2.68
CA ALA A 50 -4.70 3.50 1.83
C ALA A 50 -5.87 4.30 2.39
N LYS A 51 -6.90 3.61 2.90
CA LYS A 51 -8.08 4.23 3.50
C LYS A 51 -7.72 5.00 4.77
N THR A 52 -6.91 4.41 5.65
CA THR A 52 -6.48 5.08 6.90
C THR A 52 -5.55 6.25 6.62
N THR A 53 -4.62 6.10 5.67
CA THR A 53 -3.71 7.18 5.26
C THR A 53 -4.50 8.34 4.66
N TRP A 54 -5.46 8.05 3.79
CA TRP A 54 -6.32 9.09 3.22
C TRP A 54 -7.15 9.79 4.28
N LEU A 55 -7.73 9.04 5.23
CA LEU A 55 -8.48 9.60 6.36
C LEU A 55 -7.58 10.49 7.24
N ALA A 56 -6.35 10.06 7.52
CA ALA A 56 -5.40 10.83 8.31
C ALA A 56 -5.02 12.15 7.62
N VAL A 57 -4.82 12.13 6.30
CA VAL A 57 -4.57 13.34 5.51
C VAL A 57 -5.78 14.26 5.54
N ASP A 58 -6.99 13.74 5.37
CA ASP A 58 -8.23 14.52 5.44
C ASP A 58 -8.36 15.23 6.80
N LEU A 59 -8.13 14.49 7.89
CA LEU A 59 -8.14 15.00 9.27
C LEU A 59 -7.08 16.08 9.54
N MET A 60 -5.96 16.05 8.83
CA MET A 60 -4.91 17.06 8.99
C MET A 60 -5.36 18.44 8.50
N PHE A 61 -6.21 18.49 7.47
CA PHE A 61 -6.78 19.73 6.94
C PHE A 61 -8.14 20.07 7.57
N ARG A 62 -8.92 19.04 7.92
CA ARG A 62 -10.23 19.19 8.56
C ARG A 62 -10.24 18.37 9.86
N PRO A 63 -9.76 18.95 10.98
CA PRO A 63 -9.73 18.27 12.26
C PRO A 63 -11.12 17.77 12.65
N ALA A 64 -11.20 16.54 13.17
CA ALA A 64 -12.46 15.99 13.62
C ALA A 64 -13.06 16.82 14.76
N HIS A 65 -14.32 17.21 14.62
CA HIS A 65 -15.03 17.88 15.70
C HIS A 65 -15.91 16.89 16.47
N ARG A 66 -16.30 17.27 17.69
CA ARG A 66 -16.99 16.37 18.62
C ARG A 66 -18.34 15.92 18.07
N GLU A 67 -18.95 16.76 17.25
CA GLU A 67 -20.21 16.52 16.54
C GLU A 67 -20.15 15.41 15.50
N ASP A 68 -19.00 15.14 14.88
CA ASP A 68 -18.83 14.05 13.89
C ASP A 68 -18.95 12.65 14.51
N PHE A 69 -18.78 12.52 15.83
CA PHE A 69 -18.81 11.24 16.55
C PHE A 69 -20.17 10.95 17.21
N ILE A 70 -21.10 11.90 17.20
CA ILE A 70 -22.42 11.75 17.83
C ILE A 70 -23.36 11.19 16.76
N THR A 71 -23.46 9.87 16.69
CA THR A 71 -24.30 9.15 15.73
C THR A 71 -25.73 9.71 15.74
N ARG A 72 -26.23 10.26 14.61
CA ARG A 72 -27.68 10.44 14.43
C ARG A 72 -28.30 9.05 14.39
N VAL A 73 -28.82 8.60 15.53
CA VAL A 73 -29.83 7.54 15.57
C VAL A 73 -31.00 8.06 14.76
N LYS A 74 -31.27 7.42 13.62
CA LYS A 74 -32.43 7.72 12.78
C LYS A 74 -33.64 6.98 13.32
#